data_AF-A0A9X2EST5-F1
#
_entry.id   AF-A0A9X2EST5-F1
#
_cell.length_a   1.000
_cell.length_b   1.000
_cell.length_c   1.000
_cell.angle_alpha   90.00
_cell.angle_beta   90.00
_cell.angle_gamma   90.00
#
_symmetry.space_group_name_H-M   'P 1'
#
loop_
_entity.id
_entity.type
_entity.pdbx_description
1 polymer ?
#
loop_
_entity_poly.entity_id
_entity_poly.type
_entity_poly.pdbx_seq_one_letter_code
_entity_poly.pdbx_strand_id
1 'polypeptide(L)'
;ALVRIDDAISDAKSVIDGFLGRRGYLPLDPVPGIVTTWARAICRYLLHQDRVSGESDDPIVRDYRDALKLLQLTADGKFSLGLNDTSAQQG
;
A
#
# COMPACT_ATOMS: atom_id res chain seq x y z
N ALA A 1 2.29 -13.54 18.99
CA ALA A 1 1.14 -12.96 18.25
C ALA A 1 1.36 -11.48 17.95
N LEU A 2 1.65 -10.64 18.95
CA LEU A 2 1.92 -9.21 18.74
C LEU A 2 3.10 -8.90 17.81
N VAL A 3 4.21 -9.63 17.94
CA VAL A 3 5.41 -9.46 17.08
C VAL A 3 5.06 -9.59 15.59
N ARG A 4 4.25 -10.60 15.22
CA ARG A 4 3.79 -10.79 13.83
C ARG A 4 2.95 -9.64 13.27
N ILE A 5 2.22 -8.93 14.13
CA ILE A 5 1.41 -7.78 13.70
C ILE A 5 2.33 -6.58 13.46
N ASP A 6 3.30 -6.34 14.35
CA ASP A 6 4.26 -5.25 14.19
C ASP A 6 5.14 -5.46 12.94
N ASP A 7 5.65 -6.69 12.74
CA ASP A 7 6.39 -7.06 11.53
C ASP A 7 5.55 -6.82 10.27
N ALA A 8 4.28 -7.25 10.26
CA ALA A 8 3.40 -7.07 9.10
C ALA A 8 3.10 -5.58 8.82
N ILE A 9 2.99 -4.74 9.86
CA ILE A 9 2.82 -3.30 9.71
C ILE A 9 4.11 -2.67 9.16
N SER A 10 5.27 -3.06 9.68
CA SER A 10 6.57 -2.55 9.25
C SER A 10 6.88 -2.93 7.80
N ASP A 11 6.56 -4.17 7.41
CA ASP A 11 6.72 -4.63 6.03
C ASP A 11 5.76 -3.89 5.09
N ALA A 12 4.48 -3.76 5.46
CA ALA A 12 3.50 -2.99 4.69
C ALA A 12 3.94 -1.52 4.49
N LYS A 13 4.50 -0.90 5.54
CA LYS A 13 5.07 0.45 5.45
C LYS A 13 6.24 0.49 4.48
N SER A 14 7.18 -0.45 4.58
CA SER A 14 8.36 -0.51 3.72
C SER A 14 7.99 -0.67 2.25
N VAL A 15 6.97 -1.48 1.94
CA VAL A 15 6.43 -1.64 0.58
C VAL A 15 5.88 -0.31 0.06
N ILE A 16 5.02 0.36 0.84
CA ILE A 16 4.41 1.64 0.46
C ILE A 16 5.50 2.71 0.24
N ASP A 17 6.43 2.82 1.18
CA ASP A 17 7.52 3.80 1.13
C ASP A 17 8.42 3.57 -0.10
N GLY A 18 8.64 2.31 -0.51
CA GLY A 18 9.38 1.97 -1.72
C GLY A 18 8.73 2.51 -3.01
N PHE A 19 7.41 2.41 -3.13
CA PHE A 19 6.68 2.95 -4.29
C PHE A 19 6.60 4.48 -4.27
N LEU A 20 6.26 5.05 -3.12
CA LEU A 20 5.99 6.48 -2.98
C LEU A 20 7.29 7.31 -2.91
N GLY A 21 8.35 6.76 -2.33
CA GLY A 21 9.67 7.39 -2.24
C GLY A 21 10.28 7.67 -3.61
N ARG A 22 10.00 6.83 -4.62
CA ARG A 22 10.49 7.04 -6.00
C ARG A 22 10.03 8.36 -6.61
N ARG A 23 8.87 8.88 -6.19
CA ARG A 23 8.31 10.15 -6.65
C ARG A 23 8.48 11.31 -5.68
N GLY A 24 9.19 11.10 -4.57
CA GLY A 24 9.42 12.14 -3.56
C GLY A 24 8.17 12.47 -2.71
N TYR A 25 7.22 11.54 -2.57
CA TYR A 25 6.03 11.74 -1.73
C TYR A 25 6.32 11.63 -0.22
N LEU A 26 7.51 11.18 0.17
CA LEU A 26 7.88 10.99 1.57
C LEU A 26 8.63 12.22 2.12
N PRO A 27 8.42 12.60 3.39
CA PRO A 27 7.48 12.00 4.34
C PRO A 27 6.03 12.39 4.05
N LEU A 28 5.10 11.45 4.29
CA LEU A 28 3.66 11.72 4.16
C LEU A 28 3.17 12.48 5.40
N ASP A 29 2.86 13.77 5.25
CA ASP A 29 2.27 14.59 6.30
C ASP A 29 1.25 15.60 5.72
N PRO A 30 -0.05 15.46 5.99
CA PRO A 30 -0.72 14.34 6.67
C PRO A 30 -0.79 13.09 5.77
N VAL A 31 -0.83 11.90 6.37
CA VAL A 31 -0.98 10.63 5.63
C VAL A 31 -2.34 10.60 4.92
N PRO A 32 -2.38 10.46 3.57
CA PRO A 32 -3.65 10.37 2.85
C PRO A 32 -4.44 9.14 3.26
N GLY A 33 -5.77 9.27 3.38
CA GLY A 33 -6.65 8.16 3.77
C GLY A 33 -6.52 6.94 2.87
N ILE A 34 -6.26 7.14 1.57
CA ILE A 34 -6.05 6.05 0.62
C ILE A 34 -4.79 5.22 0.93
N VAL A 35 -3.71 5.86 1.39
CA VAL A 35 -2.48 5.17 1.79
C VAL A 35 -2.75 4.30 3.03
N THR A 36 -3.57 4.79 3.96
CA THR A 36 -4.01 4.00 5.12
C THR A 36 -4.81 2.77 4.69
N THR A 37 -5.66 2.87 3.67
CA THR A 37 -6.40 1.74 3.11
C THR A 37 -5.46 0.69 2.52
N TRP A 38 -4.45 1.11 1.74
CA TRP A 38 -3.45 0.19 1.18
C TRP A 38 -2.62 -0.50 2.26
N ALA A 39 -2.18 0.25 3.28
CA ALA A 39 -1.43 -0.32 4.41
C ALA A 39 -2.23 -1.42 5.12
N ARG A 40 -3.55 -1.21 5.31
CA ARG A 40 -4.43 -2.22 5.91
C ARG A 40 -4.59 -3.45 5.03
N ALA A 41 -4.72 -3.29 3.71
CA ALA A 41 -4.84 -4.41 2.78
C ALA A 41 -3.57 -5.27 2.75
N ILE A 42 -2.39 -4.63 2.67
CA ILE A 42 -1.10 -5.32 2.68
C ILE A 42 -0.88 -6.02 4.01
N CYS A 43 -1.07 -5.34 5.14
CA CYS A 43 -0.91 -5.94 6.47
C CYS A 43 -1.86 -7.13 6.67
N ARG A 44 -3.13 -7.02 6.23
CA ARG A 44 -4.08 -8.15 6.28
C ARG A 44 -3.58 -9.33 5.46
N TYR A 45 -3.10 -9.10 4.24
CA TYR A 45 -2.53 -10.18 3.43
C TYR A 45 -1.34 -10.84 4.13
N LEU A 46 -0.38 -10.07 4.63
CA LEU A 46 0.80 -10.60 5.30
C LEU A 46 0.47 -11.46 6.54
N LEU A 47 -0.61 -11.13 7.26
CA LEU A 47 -1.07 -11.90 8.40
C LEU A 47 -1.82 -13.18 8.01
N HIS A 48 -2.35 -13.25 6.79
CA HIS A 48 -3.19 -14.36 6.31
C HIS A 48 -2.55 -15.19 5.19
N GLN A 49 -1.38 -14.81 4.67
CA GLN A 49 -0.69 -15.47 3.55
C GLN A 49 -0.36 -16.96 3.81
N ASP A 50 -0.19 -17.36 5.07
CA ASP A 50 0.03 -18.76 5.47
C ASP A 50 -1.24 -19.65 5.38
N ARG A 51 -2.41 -19.08 5.06
CA ARG A 51 -3.62 -19.89 4.84
C ARG A 51 -3.57 -20.56 3.48
N VAL A 52 -3.66 -21.88 3.49
CA VAL A 52 -3.93 -22.73 2.31
C VAL A 52 -5.38 -22.50 1.87
N SER A 53 -5.67 -21.39 1.21
CA SER A 53 -6.97 -21.13 0.58
C SER A 53 -6.72 -20.62 -0.83
N GLY A 54 -7.45 -21.19 -1.80
CA GLY A 54 -7.21 -20.98 -3.22
C GLY A 54 -7.15 -19.50 -3.58
N GLU A 55 -5.99 -19.05 -4.06
CA GLU A 55 -5.63 -17.64 -4.28
C GLU A 55 -6.52 -16.88 -5.29
N SER A 56 -7.42 -17.58 -5.98
CA SER A 56 -8.23 -17.02 -7.07
C SER A 56 -9.55 -16.38 -6.64
N ASP A 57 -10.11 -16.73 -5.47
CA ASP A 57 -11.38 -16.15 -4.96
C ASP A 57 -11.23 -15.42 -3.62
N ASP A 58 -10.02 -15.35 -3.08
CA ASP A 58 -9.81 -14.76 -1.76
C ASP A 58 -9.86 -13.21 -1.82
N PRO A 59 -10.81 -12.57 -1.10
CA PRO A 59 -10.95 -11.11 -1.12
C PRO A 59 -9.72 -10.39 -0.55
N ILE A 60 -8.96 -11.02 0.35
CA ILE A 60 -7.74 -10.46 0.93
C ILE A 60 -6.64 -10.41 -0.13
N VAL A 61 -6.49 -11.48 -0.92
CA VAL A 61 -5.53 -11.52 -2.03
C VAL A 61 -5.89 -10.49 -3.10
N ARG A 62 -7.18 -10.34 -3.41
CA ARG A 62 -7.66 -9.31 -4.34
C ARG A 62 -7.33 -7.90 -3.84
N ASP A 63 -7.70 -7.56 -2.60
CA ASP A 63 -7.45 -6.23 -2.03
C ASP A 63 -5.95 -5.90 -1.99
N TYR A 64 -5.10 -6.89 -1.70
CA TYR A 64 -3.64 -6.76 -1.75
C TYR A 64 -3.13 -6.45 -3.16
N ARG A 65 -3.58 -7.21 -4.17
CA ARG A 65 -3.19 -6.99 -5.58
C ARG A 65 -3.66 -5.62 -6.08
N ASP A 66 -4.87 -5.19 -5.73
CA ASP A 66 -5.38 -3.86 -6.06
C ASP A 66 -4.55 -2.75 -5.40
N ALA A 67 -4.17 -2.90 -4.12
CA ALA A 67 -3.30 -1.96 -3.43
C ALA A 67 -1.94 -1.83 -4.11
N LEU A 68 -1.28 -2.95 -4.44
CA LEU A 68 0.00 -2.94 -5.16
C LEU A 68 -0.12 -2.28 -6.54
N LYS A 69 -1.20 -2.56 -7.27
CA LYS A 69 -1.46 -1.96 -8.58
C LYS A 69 -1.62 -0.45 -8.49
N LEU A 70 -2.39 0.05 -7.52
CA LEU A 70 -2.59 1.49 -7.32
C LEU A 70 -1.29 2.19 -6.86
N LEU A 71 -0.51 1.55 -5.99
CA LEU A 71 0.82 2.03 -5.61
C LEU A 71 1.74 2.13 -6.83
N GLN A 72 1.74 1.12 -7.69
CA GLN A 72 2.52 1.12 -8.93
C GLN A 72 2.06 2.23 -9.89
N LEU A 73 0.74 2.44 -10.05
CA LEU A 73 0.20 3.54 -10.85
C LEU A 73 0.56 4.91 -10.25
N THR A 74 0.60 5.03 -8.93
CA THR A 74 1.01 6.25 -8.23
C THR A 74 2.49 6.54 -8.49
N ALA A 75 3.35 5.52 -8.36
CA ALA A 75 4.78 5.64 -8.66
C ALA A 75 5.03 6.00 -10.13
N ASP A 76 4.19 5.51 -11.05
CA ASP A 76 4.23 5.85 -12.49
C ASP A 76 3.60 7.22 -12.81
N GLY A 77 2.97 7.88 -11.82
CA GLY A 77 2.32 9.18 -12.00
C GLY A 77 0.94 9.15 -12.64
N LYS A 78 0.35 7.96 -12.80
CA LYS A 78 -0.98 7.74 -13.37
C LYS A 78 -2.10 7.80 -12.34
N PHE A 79 -1.75 7.74 -11.06
CA PHE A 79 -2.67 7.89 -9.93
C PHE A 79 -2.17 8.99 -9.01
N SER A 80 -3.09 9.82 -8.53
CA SER A 80 -2.81 10.92 -7.61
C SER A 80 -3.33 10.57 -6.21
N LEU A 81 -2.56 10.91 -5.17
CA LEU A 81 -2.95 10.70 -3.77
C LEU A 81 -4.03 11.67 -3.28
N GLY A 82 -4.54 12.55 -4.16
CA GLY A 82 -5.63 13.48 -3.89
C GLY A 82 -5.21 14.95 -4.00
N LEU A 83 -6.03 15.85 -3.45
CA LEU A 83 -5.88 17.31 -3.63
C LEU A 83 -4.56 17.91 -3.08
N ASN A 84 -3.82 17.17 -2.26
CA ASN A 84 -2.51 17.56 -1.72
C ASN A 84 -1.32 16.96 -2.51
N ASP A 85 -1.57 16.33 -3.66
CA ASP A 85 -0.54 15.75 -4.50
C ASP A 85 0.17 16.83 -5.33
N THR A 86 1.17 17.49 -4.72
CA THR A 86 2.01 18.50 -5.39
C THR A 86 2.84 17.89 -6.54
N SER A 87 3.07 16.57 -6.53
CA SER A 87 3.87 15.86 -7.53
C SER A 87 3.10 15.57 -8.83
N ALA A 88 1.77 15.41 -8.76
CA ALA A 88 0.88 15.19 -9.90
C ALA A 88 0.63 16.48 -10.70
N GLN A 89 0.84 17.65 -10.09
CA GLN A 89 0.70 18.94 -10.77
C GLN A 89 1.94 19.35 -11.59
N GLN A 90 3.05 18.60 -11.54
CA GLN A 90 4.29 18.91 -12.27
C GLN A 90 4.50 18.08 -13.55
N GLY A 91 3.44 17.46 -14.07
CA GLY A 91 3.46 16.67 -15.32
C GLY A 91 2.79 17.40 -16.48
#